data_AF-A0A2E6QMI2-F1
#
_entry.id   AF-A0A2E6QMI2-F1
#
_cell.length_a   1.000
_cell.length_b   1.000
_cell.length_c   1.000
_cell.angle_alpha   90.00
_cell.angle_beta   90.00
_cell.angle_gamma   90.00
#
_symmetry.space_group_name_H-M   'P 1'
#
loop_
_entity.id
_entity.type
_entity.pdbx_description
1 polymer ?
#
loop_
_entity_poly.entity_id
_entity_poly.type
_entity_poly.pdbx_seq_one_letter_code
_entity_poly.pdbx_strand_id
1 'polypeptide(L)'
;MMSLLVSMANRPTVRRFFAAIAVSMLTSAAVGHAQAVEVREITVAIAADEEFRSRSNWRELLKNRLAAVSDFYEREFAIRWKVVSINEWVSDNRGTDMTGRLRELENDAPHGDADIVLGISSQPSLVKGVATTLGSYVLVVDSGEYDERRNTVIIAHEFAHLFGAWHSHDRTSLMFGAGALEFGIDEATAAVIRTMRDFDFRRGIDGIDEATVARLTAVYQENAPVGEAHPLARAYMGRGYEAYLERDYNGAVAADKVAVSLSPEWGEARRMLSKALFRAGQHEEAWTEYVAARDLGITPNWAYVREMRRALIRYVGVDPMWEDAER
;
A
#
# COMPACT_ATOMS: atom_id res chain seq x y z
N MET A 1 79.72 -37.33 8.44
CA MET A 1 80.13 -36.25 7.52
C MET A 1 79.38 -34.99 7.93
N MET A 2 80.15 -33.94 8.26
CA MET A 2 79.84 -32.49 8.35
C MET A 2 78.37 -32.03 8.34
N SER A 3 77.90 -31.06 9.12
CA SER A 3 78.50 -30.20 10.14
C SER A 3 77.38 -29.27 10.66
N LEU A 4 77.35 -29.02 11.98
CA LEU A 4 77.24 -27.69 12.65
C LEU A 4 75.96 -26.84 12.45
N LEU A 5 75.35 -26.15 13.43
CA LEU A 5 75.69 -25.67 14.79
C LEU A 5 74.38 -25.11 15.41
N VAL A 6 74.01 -25.47 16.65
CA VAL A 6 74.06 -24.64 17.90
C VAL A 6 72.84 -23.74 18.11
N SER A 7 72.26 -23.52 19.30
CA SER A 7 72.67 -23.57 20.72
C SER A 7 71.38 -23.80 21.55
N MET A 8 71.29 -24.68 22.56
CA MET A 8 71.73 -24.52 23.96
C MET A 8 71.35 -23.16 24.59
N ALA A 9 70.81 -23.05 25.81
CA ALA A 9 70.50 -24.02 26.86
C ALA A 9 69.72 -23.34 28.01
N ASN A 10 69.07 -24.20 28.81
CA ASN A 10 68.97 -24.21 30.28
C ASN A 10 68.21 -23.17 31.12
N ARG A 11 67.51 -23.78 32.09
CA ARG A 11 66.57 -23.30 33.12
C ARG A 11 67.23 -22.45 34.22
N PRO A 12 66.42 -21.77 35.05
CA PRO A 12 66.35 -22.24 36.44
C PRO A 12 64.95 -22.17 37.10
N THR A 13 64.86 -22.86 38.23
CA THR A 13 63.73 -23.07 39.13
C THR A 13 63.69 -22.04 40.29
N VAL A 14 62.46 -21.65 40.68
CA VAL A 14 61.96 -21.29 42.04
C VAL A 14 62.48 -20.00 42.72
N ARG A 15 61.61 -19.02 43.02
CA ARG A 15 60.85 -18.84 44.30
C ARG A 15 59.96 -17.58 44.27
N ARG A 16 58.88 -17.64 45.06
CA ARG A 16 57.66 -16.82 45.10
C ARG A 16 57.86 -15.35 45.51
N PHE A 17 57.04 -14.46 44.95
CA PHE A 17 56.57 -13.23 45.61
C PHE A 17 55.07 -13.03 45.34
N PHE A 18 54.31 -12.80 46.42
CA PHE A 18 52.91 -12.40 46.38
C PHE A 18 52.81 -10.98 45.83
N ALA A 19 51.94 -10.75 44.84
CA ALA A 19 51.50 -9.41 44.47
C ALA A 19 49.98 -9.42 44.31
N ALA A 20 49.36 -8.45 44.98
CA ALA A 20 47.94 -8.33 45.22
C ALA A 20 47.10 -8.26 43.93
N ILE A 21 45.94 -8.92 43.97
CA ILE A 21 44.88 -8.78 42.96
C ILE A 21 44.29 -7.38 43.11
N ALA A 22 44.63 -6.47 42.20
CA ALA A 22 43.86 -5.25 41.98
C ALA A 22 42.74 -5.59 40.98
N VAL A 23 41.52 -5.78 41.49
CA VAL A 23 40.32 -5.81 40.65
C VAL A 23 40.04 -4.37 40.22
N SER A 24 40.52 -4.00 39.03
CA SER A 24 40.04 -2.78 38.37
C SER A 24 38.66 -3.06 37.80
N MET A 25 37.61 -2.64 38.50
CA MET A 25 36.28 -2.50 37.91
C MET A 25 36.32 -1.40 36.86
N LEU A 26 36.56 -1.78 35.61
CA LEU A 26 36.23 -0.95 34.45
C LEU A 26 34.71 -0.90 34.35
N THR A 27 34.10 0.14 34.93
CA THR A 27 32.75 0.55 34.55
C THR A 27 32.81 1.05 33.11
N SER A 28 32.60 0.16 32.15
CA SER A 28 32.26 0.57 30.79
C SER A 28 30.87 1.19 30.86
N ALA A 29 30.81 2.51 30.96
CA ALA A 29 29.61 3.23 30.58
C ALA A 29 29.41 2.95 29.09
N ALA A 30 28.50 2.02 28.78
CA ALA A 30 27.98 1.87 27.44
C ALA A 30 27.21 3.16 27.13
N VAL A 31 27.90 4.14 26.57
CA VAL A 31 27.25 5.23 25.84
C VAL A 31 26.65 4.57 24.61
N GLY A 32 25.41 4.12 24.75
CA GLY A 32 24.59 3.72 23.62
C GLY A 32 24.48 4.91 22.70
N HIS A 33 25.34 4.95 21.68
CA HIS A 33 25.11 5.83 20.55
C HIS A 33 23.89 5.26 19.86
N ALA A 34 22.73 5.85 20.13
CA ALA A 34 21.55 5.64 19.31
C ALA A 34 21.98 5.96 17.88
N GLN A 35 22.16 4.93 17.06
CA GLN A 35 22.50 5.08 15.66
C GLN A 35 21.34 5.87 15.06
N ALA A 36 21.61 7.07 14.54
CA ALA A 36 20.57 7.90 13.96
C ALA A 36 19.88 7.06 12.87
N VAL A 37 18.55 6.94 12.95
CA VAL A 37 17.77 6.23 11.93
C VAL A 37 18.04 6.95 10.61
N GLU A 38 18.68 6.26 9.66
CA GLU A 38 18.97 6.80 8.34
C GLU A 38 17.67 7.25 7.70
N VAL A 39 17.61 8.45 7.09
CA VAL A 39 16.40 8.91 6.41
C VAL A 39 16.28 8.23 5.05
N ARG A 40 15.15 7.56 4.80
CA ARG A 40 14.83 6.94 3.51
C ARG A 40 14.24 8.01 2.60
N GLU A 41 14.88 8.28 1.46
CA GLU A 41 14.29 9.12 0.43
C GLU A 41 13.39 8.28 -0.50
N ILE A 42 12.17 8.76 -0.76
CA ILE A 42 11.24 8.19 -1.75
C ILE A 42 10.95 9.29 -2.78
N THR A 43 11.19 8.98 -4.04
CA THR A 43 11.06 9.94 -5.14
C THR A 43 9.64 9.99 -5.70
N VAL A 44 9.16 11.20 -5.95
CA VAL A 44 7.78 11.48 -6.38
C VAL A 44 7.79 12.23 -7.71
N ALA A 45 7.18 11.64 -8.74
CA ALA A 45 6.77 12.36 -9.93
C ALA A 45 5.35 12.89 -9.73
N ILE A 46 5.13 14.19 -9.94
CA ILE A 46 3.81 14.80 -9.81
C ILE A 46 3.22 15.05 -11.20
N ALA A 47 1.94 14.76 -11.39
CA ALA A 47 1.17 15.07 -12.58
C ALA A 47 -0.06 15.91 -12.18
N ALA A 48 -0.19 17.12 -12.72
CA ALA A 48 -1.27 18.04 -12.37
C ALA A 48 -2.20 18.28 -13.57
N ASP A 49 -3.50 18.07 -13.38
CA ASP A 49 -4.52 18.30 -14.41
C ASP A 49 -4.71 19.78 -14.75
N GLU A 50 -5.42 20.06 -15.84
CA GLU A 50 -5.71 21.42 -16.29
C GLU A 50 -6.58 22.22 -15.32
N GLU A 51 -7.52 21.58 -14.62
CA GLU A 51 -8.40 22.21 -13.64
C GLU A 51 -7.60 22.76 -12.46
N PHE A 52 -6.70 21.97 -11.89
CA PHE A 52 -5.84 22.41 -10.79
C PHE A 52 -4.83 23.47 -11.25
N ARG A 53 -4.26 23.29 -12.45
CA ARG A 53 -3.32 24.24 -13.05
C ARG A 53 -3.91 25.61 -13.35
N SER A 54 -5.24 25.76 -13.33
CA SER A 54 -5.90 27.07 -13.42
C SER A 54 -5.51 28.03 -12.29
N ARG A 55 -5.00 27.51 -11.16
CA ARG A 55 -4.45 28.32 -10.06
C ARG A 55 -3.10 28.95 -10.46
N SER A 56 -2.97 30.26 -10.34
CA SER A 56 -1.78 31.00 -10.79
C SER A 56 -0.45 30.56 -10.13
N ASN A 57 -0.50 30.05 -8.90
CA ASN A 57 0.67 29.60 -8.12
C ASN A 57 0.74 28.08 -7.92
N TRP A 58 0.05 27.28 -8.76
CA TRP A 58 -0.13 25.84 -8.55
C TRP A 58 1.17 25.06 -8.29
N ARG A 59 2.29 25.40 -8.96
CA ARG A 59 3.58 24.72 -8.78
C ARG A 59 4.18 24.96 -7.39
N GLU A 60 4.13 26.20 -6.91
CA GLU A 60 4.61 26.56 -5.58
C GLU A 60 3.72 25.92 -4.51
N LEU A 61 2.41 25.92 -4.74
CA LEU A 61 1.45 25.26 -3.88
C LEU A 61 1.77 23.78 -3.69
N LEU A 62 1.98 23.02 -4.78
CA LEU A 62 2.33 21.60 -4.70
C LEU A 62 3.64 21.37 -3.95
N LYS A 63 4.67 22.19 -4.21
CA LYS A 63 5.94 22.09 -3.47
C LYS A 63 5.75 22.29 -1.98
N ASN A 64 4.97 23.30 -1.57
CA ASN A 64 4.71 23.58 -0.16
C ASN A 64 3.91 22.46 0.51
N ARG A 65 2.91 21.91 -0.18
CA ARG A 65 2.13 20.76 0.32
C ARG A 65 3.02 19.54 0.50
N LEU A 66 3.81 19.18 -0.50
CA LEU A 66 4.71 18.01 -0.43
C LEU A 66 5.83 18.20 0.60
N ALA A 67 6.33 19.42 0.80
CA ALA A 67 7.27 19.72 1.88
C ALA A 67 6.63 19.44 3.25
N ALA A 68 5.40 19.92 3.49
CA ALA A 68 4.70 19.66 4.74
C ALA A 68 4.38 18.16 4.97
N VAL A 69 4.00 17.44 3.91
CA VAL A 69 3.86 15.97 3.96
C VAL A 69 5.20 15.31 4.29
N SER A 70 6.28 15.72 3.64
CA SER A 70 7.63 15.21 3.91
C SER A 70 8.08 15.47 5.34
N ASP A 71 7.86 16.67 5.88
CA ASP A 71 8.22 17.01 7.26
C ASP A 71 7.48 16.13 8.29
N PHE A 72 6.21 15.80 8.01
CA PHE A 72 5.45 14.85 8.82
C PHE A 72 6.06 13.45 8.75
N TYR A 73 6.22 12.88 7.55
CA TYR A 73 6.73 11.52 7.39
C TYR A 73 8.18 11.37 7.86
N GLU A 74 9.01 12.40 7.72
CA GLU A 74 10.41 12.37 8.14
C GLU A 74 10.50 12.33 9.67
N ARG A 75 9.68 13.13 10.36
CA ARG A 75 9.62 13.13 11.81
C ARG A 75 9.07 11.81 12.38
N GLU A 76 8.00 11.28 11.81
CA GLU A 76 7.31 10.10 12.36
C GLU A 76 7.99 8.77 11.96
N PHE A 77 8.62 8.73 10.79
CA PHE A 77 9.06 7.47 10.16
C PHE A 77 10.47 7.52 9.55
N ALA A 78 11.18 8.65 9.63
CA ALA A 78 12.43 8.89 8.91
C ALA A 78 12.28 8.62 7.40
N ILE A 79 11.16 9.07 6.81
CA ILE A 79 10.86 8.98 5.38
C ILE A 79 10.77 10.39 4.79
N ARG A 80 11.56 10.68 3.76
CA ARG A 80 11.56 11.96 3.05
C ARG A 80 10.97 11.78 1.65
N TRP A 81 9.91 12.52 1.35
CA TRP A 81 9.33 12.57 0.01
C TRP A 81 10.05 13.61 -0.84
N LYS A 82 10.66 13.16 -1.93
CA LYS A 82 11.50 13.99 -2.80
C LYS A 82 10.86 14.16 -4.16
N VAL A 83 10.36 15.36 -4.45
CA VAL A 83 9.79 15.68 -5.76
C VAL A 83 10.91 15.71 -6.80
N VAL A 84 10.85 14.83 -7.79
CA VAL A 84 11.84 14.75 -8.89
C VAL A 84 11.33 15.38 -10.18
N SER A 85 10.00 15.43 -10.38
CA SER A 85 9.39 16.11 -11.52
C SER A 85 7.99 16.64 -11.17
N ILE A 86 7.58 17.71 -11.85
CA ILE A 86 6.22 18.25 -11.82
C ILE A 86 5.77 18.44 -13.26
N ASN A 87 4.89 17.55 -13.71
CA ASN A 87 4.43 17.41 -15.08
C ASN A 87 3.01 17.94 -15.22
N GLU A 88 2.67 18.36 -16.43
CA GLU A 88 1.31 18.73 -16.79
C GLU A 88 0.60 17.50 -17.34
N TRP A 89 -0.61 17.24 -16.86
CA TRP A 89 -1.49 16.17 -17.31
C TRP A 89 -2.74 16.82 -17.91
N VAL A 90 -3.24 16.24 -19.00
CA VAL A 90 -4.49 16.66 -19.65
C VAL A 90 -5.47 15.53 -19.43
N SER A 91 -6.47 15.77 -18.60
CA SER A 91 -7.33 14.71 -18.10
C SER A 91 -8.67 14.61 -18.85
N ASP A 92 -9.24 13.40 -18.96
CA ASP A 92 -10.52 13.17 -19.61
C ASP A 92 -11.69 13.45 -18.64
N ASN A 93 -12.26 14.63 -18.79
CA ASN A 93 -13.45 15.07 -18.07
C ASN A 93 -14.74 14.27 -18.34
N ARG A 94 -14.72 13.30 -19.29
CA ARG A 94 -15.86 12.42 -19.59
C ARG A 94 -15.85 11.15 -18.74
N GLY A 95 -14.69 10.76 -18.22
CA GLY A 95 -14.46 9.54 -17.43
C GLY A 95 -15.01 9.65 -16.01
N THR A 96 -15.82 8.68 -15.59
CA THR A 96 -15.48 7.55 -14.69
C THR A 96 -15.18 7.95 -13.24
N ASP A 97 -15.59 7.07 -12.33
CA ASP A 97 -15.29 7.16 -10.91
C ASP A 97 -13.77 7.31 -10.64
N MET A 98 -13.42 7.49 -9.37
CA MET A 98 -12.03 7.71 -8.95
C MET A 98 -11.07 6.62 -9.44
N THR A 99 -11.53 5.37 -9.53
CA THR A 99 -10.73 4.24 -10.04
C THR A 99 -10.43 4.40 -11.53
N GLY A 100 -11.41 4.82 -12.34
CA GLY A 100 -11.17 5.09 -13.76
C GLY A 100 -10.20 6.24 -13.99
N ARG A 101 -10.25 7.29 -13.16
CA ARG A 101 -9.30 8.42 -13.26
C ARG A 101 -7.88 8.06 -12.80
N LEU A 102 -7.74 7.25 -11.75
CA LEU A 102 -6.44 6.73 -11.33
C LEU A 102 -5.80 5.94 -12.47
N ARG A 103 -6.60 5.13 -13.17
CA ARG A 103 -6.11 4.37 -14.31
C ARG A 103 -5.73 5.23 -15.50
N GLU A 104 -6.49 6.29 -15.77
CA GLU A 104 -6.12 7.27 -16.78
C GLU A 104 -4.74 7.87 -16.47
N LEU A 105 -4.53 8.30 -15.21
CA LEU A 105 -3.24 8.77 -14.72
C LEU A 105 -2.13 7.71 -14.92
N GLU A 106 -2.39 6.44 -14.61
CA GLU A 106 -1.43 5.34 -14.81
C GLU A 106 -0.98 5.22 -16.27
N ASN A 107 -1.91 5.38 -17.21
CA ASN A 107 -1.61 5.31 -18.64
C ASN A 107 -0.88 6.56 -19.16
N ASP A 108 -1.25 7.74 -18.67
CA ASP A 108 -0.80 9.01 -19.24
C ASP A 108 0.46 9.56 -18.54
N ALA A 109 0.68 9.20 -17.27
CA ALA A 109 1.77 9.67 -16.44
C ALA A 109 2.62 8.49 -15.92
N PRO A 110 3.55 7.95 -16.74
CA PRO A 110 4.44 6.89 -16.29
C PRO A 110 5.39 7.39 -15.19
N HIS A 111 5.81 6.50 -14.30
CA HIS A 111 6.77 6.81 -13.21
C HIS A 111 8.10 7.42 -13.69
N GLY A 112 8.58 6.99 -14.86
CA GLY A 112 9.99 7.17 -15.21
C GLY A 112 10.89 6.55 -14.14
N ASP A 113 11.85 7.34 -13.64
CA ASP A 113 12.78 6.95 -12.58
C ASP A 113 12.25 7.19 -11.16
N ALA A 114 11.03 7.75 -11.01
CA ALA A 114 10.44 7.96 -9.69
C ALA A 114 9.96 6.63 -9.06
N ASP A 115 9.90 6.61 -7.73
CA ASP A 115 9.34 5.50 -6.96
C ASP A 115 7.82 5.48 -7.04
N ILE A 116 7.18 6.66 -6.96
CA ILE A 116 5.72 6.82 -7.01
C ILE A 116 5.31 7.98 -7.95
N VAL A 117 4.05 7.95 -8.40
CA VAL A 117 3.39 9.04 -9.11
C VAL A 117 2.23 9.58 -8.27
N LEU A 118 2.19 10.90 -8.10
CA LEU A 118 1.09 11.62 -7.50
C LEU A 118 0.36 12.44 -8.56
N GLY A 119 -0.87 12.03 -8.89
CA GLY A 119 -1.82 12.82 -9.66
C GLY A 119 -2.56 13.81 -8.77
N ILE A 120 -2.71 15.04 -9.25
CA ILE A 120 -3.52 16.08 -8.62
C ILE A 120 -4.56 16.53 -9.63
N SER A 121 -5.83 16.46 -9.21
CA SER A 121 -6.96 16.88 -10.02
C SER A 121 -7.87 17.84 -9.29
N SER A 122 -8.47 18.81 -9.97
CA SER A 122 -9.58 19.61 -9.41
C SER A 122 -10.95 19.20 -9.96
N GLN A 123 -11.03 18.08 -10.69
CA GLN A 123 -12.30 17.53 -11.15
C GLN A 123 -13.19 17.11 -9.97
N PRO A 124 -14.50 17.44 -9.99
CA PRO A 124 -15.42 17.08 -8.91
C PRO A 124 -15.44 15.57 -8.62
N SER A 125 -15.46 15.22 -7.34
CA SER A 125 -15.60 13.85 -6.85
C SER A 125 -16.10 13.83 -5.41
N LEU A 126 -16.87 12.79 -5.06
CA LEU A 126 -17.30 12.49 -3.70
C LEU A 126 -16.15 11.95 -2.85
N VAL A 127 -15.31 11.11 -3.45
CA VAL A 127 -14.07 10.59 -2.87
C VAL A 127 -12.94 11.57 -3.18
N LYS A 128 -12.10 11.89 -2.21
CA LYS A 128 -11.09 12.96 -2.34
C LYS A 128 -9.68 12.45 -2.62
N GLY A 129 -9.46 11.14 -2.55
CA GLY A 129 -8.22 10.53 -2.96
C GLY A 129 -8.37 9.03 -3.15
N VAL A 130 -7.40 8.44 -3.86
CA VAL A 130 -7.23 7.01 -3.99
C VAL A 130 -5.75 6.70 -4.15
N ALA A 131 -5.33 5.55 -3.64
CA ALA A 131 -4.00 5.02 -3.84
C ALA A 131 -4.05 3.54 -4.25
N THR A 132 -3.14 3.13 -5.13
CA THR A 132 -2.86 1.71 -5.33
C THR A 132 -2.19 1.19 -4.05
N THR A 133 -2.95 0.46 -3.23
CA THR A 133 -2.42 -0.09 -1.98
C THR A 133 -1.27 -1.05 -2.26
N LEU A 134 -0.10 -0.81 -1.65
CA LEU A 134 1.14 -1.52 -1.96
C LEU A 134 1.52 -1.46 -3.45
N GLY A 135 1.19 -0.35 -4.10
CA GLY A 135 1.59 0.01 -5.45
C GLY A 135 2.28 1.36 -5.46
N SER A 136 2.25 2.06 -6.58
CA SER A 136 3.07 3.24 -6.83
C SER A 136 2.28 4.47 -7.30
N TYR A 137 0.96 4.38 -7.46
CA TYR A 137 0.13 5.47 -7.94
C TYR A 137 -0.83 6.00 -6.87
N VAL A 138 -0.94 7.33 -6.84
CA VAL A 138 -1.88 8.07 -5.99
C VAL A 138 -2.56 9.13 -6.84
N LEU A 139 -3.86 9.30 -6.66
CA LEU A 139 -4.63 10.41 -7.24
C LEU A 139 -5.38 11.13 -6.11
N VAL A 140 -5.19 12.45 -6.00
CA VAL A 140 -5.88 13.30 -5.02
C VAL A 140 -6.69 14.37 -5.75
N VAL A 141 -7.89 14.63 -5.23
CA VAL A 141 -8.74 15.74 -5.66
C VAL A 141 -8.49 16.96 -4.78
N ASP A 142 -7.94 18.00 -5.37
CA ASP A 142 -7.90 19.35 -4.81
C ASP A 142 -9.30 19.94 -4.82
N SER A 143 -9.90 20.05 -3.64
CA SER A 143 -11.24 20.62 -3.49
C SER A 143 -11.15 22.08 -3.08
N GLY A 144 -11.81 22.95 -3.84
CA GLY A 144 -12.00 24.36 -3.47
C GLY A 144 -12.86 24.56 -2.21
N GLU A 145 -13.53 23.53 -1.71
CA GLU A 145 -14.26 23.54 -0.44
C GLU A 145 -13.32 23.44 0.77
N TYR A 146 -12.08 22.99 0.56
CA TYR A 146 -11.11 22.71 1.60
C TYR A 146 -10.02 23.78 1.64
N ASP A 147 -9.55 24.06 2.85
CA ASP A 147 -8.36 24.87 3.02
C ASP A 147 -7.10 24.10 2.58
N GLU A 148 -5.99 24.84 2.48
CA GLU A 148 -4.72 24.28 2.04
C GLU A 148 -4.20 23.18 2.97
N ARG A 149 -4.44 23.32 4.28
CA ARG A 149 -4.02 22.31 5.26
C ARG A 149 -4.76 20.99 5.01
N ARG A 150 -6.07 21.01 4.82
CA ARG A 150 -6.88 19.81 4.60
C ARG A 150 -6.55 19.15 3.26
N ASN A 151 -6.39 19.91 2.18
CA ASN A 151 -5.92 19.36 0.90
C ASN A 151 -4.51 18.73 1.03
N THR A 152 -3.64 19.27 1.89
CA THR A 152 -2.32 18.68 2.19
C THR A 152 -2.43 17.37 2.97
N VAL A 153 -3.28 17.33 3.99
CA VAL A 153 -3.48 16.13 4.83
C VAL A 153 -4.03 14.96 4.01
N ILE A 154 -4.87 15.22 3.00
CA ILE A 154 -5.37 14.17 2.10
C ILE A 154 -4.20 13.52 1.32
N ILE A 155 -3.22 14.29 0.85
CA ILE A 155 -2.03 13.71 0.19
C ILE A 155 -1.29 12.78 1.16
N ALA A 156 -1.10 13.21 2.42
CA ALA A 156 -0.47 12.37 3.43
C ALA A 156 -1.27 11.08 3.72
N HIS A 157 -2.60 11.15 3.72
CA HIS A 157 -3.48 10.01 3.91
C HIS A 157 -3.33 8.98 2.80
N GLU A 158 -3.40 9.42 1.53
CA GLU A 158 -3.23 8.51 0.40
C GLU A 158 -1.82 7.91 0.33
N PHE A 159 -0.80 8.67 0.75
CA PHE A 159 0.56 8.14 0.87
C PHE A 159 0.66 7.02 1.89
N ALA A 160 -0.12 7.05 2.98
CA ALA A 160 -0.13 5.97 3.97
C ALA A 160 -0.76 4.69 3.40
N HIS A 161 -1.78 4.82 2.54
CA HIS A 161 -2.33 3.67 1.81
C HIS A 161 -1.30 2.97 0.90
N LEU A 162 -0.31 3.69 0.34
CA LEU A 162 0.78 3.06 -0.40
C LEU A 162 1.58 2.06 0.45
N PHE A 163 1.73 2.32 1.75
CA PHE A 163 2.37 1.40 2.70
C PHE A 163 1.44 0.31 3.22
N GLY A 164 0.19 0.25 2.76
CA GLY A 164 -0.80 -0.71 3.25
C GLY A 164 -1.50 -0.28 4.54
N ALA A 165 -1.43 1.01 4.94
CA ALA A 165 -2.28 1.48 6.02
C ALA A 165 -3.77 1.40 5.60
N TRP A 166 -4.65 1.14 6.56
CA TRP A 166 -6.09 1.05 6.35
C TRP A 166 -6.82 2.12 7.16
N HIS A 167 -8.11 2.29 6.91
CA HIS A 167 -8.87 3.32 7.61
C HIS A 167 -9.01 3.03 9.10
N SER A 168 -8.78 4.07 9.90
CA SER A 168 -9.02 4.10 11.33
C SER A 168 -10.37 4.72 11.65
N HIS A 169 -10.97 4.31 12.77
CA HIS A 169 -12.13 4.98 13.36
C HIS A 169 -11.73 6.12 14.32
N ASP A 170 -10.43 6.26 14.61
CA ASP A 170 -9.91 7.37 15.39
C ASP A 170 -9.91 8.66 14.57
N ARG A 171 -10.67 9.65 15.03
CA ARG A 171 -10.82 10.97 14.39
C ARG A 171 -9.53 11.80 14.37
N THR A 172 -8.58 11.45 15.23
CA THR A 172 -7.28 12.12 15.32
C THR A 172 -6.22 11.45 14.44
N SER A 173 -6.48 10.23 13.95
CA SER A 173 -5.57 9.56 13.03
C SER A 173 -5.60 10.20 11.64
N LEU A 174 -4.44 10.28 11.02
CA LEU A 174 -4.26 10.57 9.60
C LEU A 174 -5.15 9.65 8.75
N MET A 175 -5.34 8.40 9.19
CA MET A 175 -6.15 7.39 8.50
C MET A 175 -7.63 7.42 8.84
N PHE A 176 -8.16 8.49 9.43
CA PHE A 176 -9.59 8.56 9.74
C PHE A 176 -10.47 8.36 8.50
N GLY A 177 -11.27 7.28 8.48
CA GLY A 177 -11.98 6.83 7.28
C GLY A 177 -13.12 7.73 6.81
N ALA A 178 -13.65 8.62 7.65
CA ALA A 178 -14.67 9.59 7.23
C ALA A 178 -14.08 10.90 6.64
N GLY A 179 -12.76 10.93 6.43
CA GLY A 179 -12.03 11.99 5.76
C GLY A 179 -10.88 12.51 6.60
N ALA A 180 -9.67 12.52 6.05
CA ALA A 180 -8.47 12.96 6.73
C ALA A 180 -8.56 14.42 7.19
N LEU A 181 -8.30 14.67 8.48
CA LEU A 181 -8.50 15.98 9.13
C LEU A 181 -7.19 16.61 9.60
N GLU A 182 -6.25 15.80 10.11
CA GLU A 182 -5.07 16.27 10.79
C GLU A 182 -3.86 15.34 10.57
N PHE A 183 -2.67 15.86 10.84
CA PHE A 183 -1.41 15.12 10.88
C PHE A 183 -1.25 14.40 12.24
N GLY A 184 -2.21 13.56 12.62
CA GLY A 184 -2.07 12.67 13.77
C GLY A 184 -1.82 11.23 13.33
N ILE A 185 -1.33 10.37 14.21
CA ILE A 185 -1.04 8.98 13.85
C ILE A 185 -1.46 8.05 14.98
N ASP A 186 -2.28 7.06 14.68
CA ASP A 186 -2.57 5.98 15.61
C ASP A 186 -1.48 4.89 15.57
N GLU A 187 -1.48 4.04 16.59
CA GLU A 187 -0.46 3.01 16.77
C GLU A 187 -0.43 1.98 15.64
N ALA A 188 -1.60 1.57 15.13
CA ALA A 188 -1.70 0.58 14.05
C ALA A 188 -1.16 1.15 12.73
N THR A 189 -1.57 2.37 12.37
CA THR A 189 -1.03 3.06 11.19
C THR A 189 0.49 3.24 11.30
N ALA A 190 0.99 3.64 12.47
CA ALA A 190 2.42 3.80 12.69
C ALA A 190 3.18 2.47 12.58
N ALA A 191 2.63 1.38 13.11
CA ALA A 191 3.22 0.04 13.03
C ALA A 191 3.31 -0.46 11.57
N VAL A 192 2.26 -0.23 10.77
CA VAL A 192 2.25 -0.58 9.35
C VAL A 192 3.30 0.20 8.58
N ILE A 193 3.34 1.54 8.70
CA ILE A 193 4.30 2.36 7.95
C ILE A 193 5.74 2.05 8.37
N ARG A 194 6.00 1.80 9.66
CA ARG A 194 7.35 1.37 10.12
C ARG A 194 7.74 0.01 9.57
N THR A 195 6.80 -0.95 9.53
CA THR A 195 7.04 -2.28 8.96
C THR A 195 7.33 -2.20 7.46
N MET A 196 6.65 -1.30 6.77
CA MET A 196 6.74 -1.10 5.32
C MET A 196 7.69 0.03 4.94
N ARG A 197 8.50 0.50 5.90
CA ARG A 197 9.32 1.69 5.74
C ARG A 197 10.22 1.60 4.52
N ASP A 198 10.77 0.43 4.21
CA ASP A 198 11.70 0.19 3.10
C ASP A 198 11.04 -0.51 1.89
N PHE A 199 9.70 -0.50 1.83
CA PHE A 199 8.93 -1.15 0.76
C PHE A 199 9.25 -0.59 -0.63
N ASP A 200 9.61 -1.47 -1.57
CA ASP A 200 9.88 -1.12 -2.97
C ASP A 200 8.56 -1.01 -3.76
N PHE A 201 8.06 0.22 -3.90
CA PHE A 201 6.81 0.51 -4.61
C PHE A 201 6.82 0.06 -6.07
N ARG A 202 8.01 -0.01 -6.71
CA ARG A 202 8.14 -0.40 -8.11
C ARG A 202 7.98 -1.91 -8.31
N ARG A 203 8.26 -2.69 -7.28
CA ARG A 203 8.00 -4.14 -7.26
C ARG A 203 6.58 -4.47 -6.78
N GLY A 204 5.90 -3.52 -6.15
CA GLY A 204 4.58 -3.71 -5.58
C GLY A 204 4.54 -4.90 -4.61
N ILE A 205 3.42 -5.60 -4.56
CA ILE A 205 3.21 -6.77 -3.68
C ILE A 205 4.26 -7.90 -3.88
N ASP A 206 4.96 -8.00 -5.02
CA ASP A 206 6.06 -8.97 -5.24
C ASP A 206 7.37 -8.60 -4.52
N GLY A 207 7.45 -7.39 -3.96
CA GLY A 207 8.57 -6.92 -3.17
C GLY A 207 8.51 -7.33 -1.70
N ILE A 208 7.43 -7.97 -1.26
CA ILE A 208 7.18 -8.24 0.16
C ILE A 208 7.58 -9.68 0.52
N ASP A 209 8.40 -9.84 1.56
CA ASP A 209 8.77 -11.15 2.08
C ASP A 209 7.73 -11.72 3.05
N GLU A 210 7.82 -13.04 3.31
CA GLU A 210 6.89 -13.76 4.19
C GLU A 210 6.88 -13.19 5.62
N ALA A 211 8.03 -12.72 6.11
CA ALA A 211 8.15 -12.15 7.45
C ALA A 211 7.39 -10.82 7.56
N THR A 212 7.43 -9.99 6.51
CA THR A 212 6.70 -8.73 6.42
C THR A 212 5.21 -8.97 6.26
N VAL A 213 4.81 -9.94 5.44
CA VAL A 213 3.41 -10.40 5.35
C VAL A 213 2.90 -10.80 6.73
N ALA A 214 3.63 -11.64 7.46
CA ALA A 214 3.23 -12.10 8.79
C ALA A 214 3.07 -10.94 9.79
N ARG A 215 4.00 -9.97 9.77
CA ARG A 215 3.91 -8.76 10.62
C ARG A 215 2.69 -7.91 10.29
N LEU A 216 2.45 -7.63 9.01
CA LEU A 216 1.28 -6.86 8.57
C LEU A 216 -0.03 -7.55 8.96
N THR A 217 -0.11 -8.85 8.74
CA THR A 217 -1.29 -9.65 9.12
C THR A 217 -1.53 -9.64 10.63
N ALA A 218 -0.48 -9.72 11.44
CA ALA A 218 -0.61 -9.62 12.89
C ALA A 218 -1.17 -8.26 13.34
N VAL A 219 -0.60 -7.15 12.85
CA VAL A 219 -1.10 -5.80 13.17
C VAL A 219 -2.56 -5.65 12.73
N TYR A 220 -2.90 -6.15 11.54
CA TYR A 220 -4.28 -6.10 11.03
C TYR A 220 -5.25 -6.89 11.92
N GLN A 221 -4.93 -8.14 12.28
CA GLN A 221 -5.79 -8.98 13.11
C GLN A 221 -6.06 -8.39 14.50
N GLU A 222 -5.08 -7.65 15.04
CA GLU A 222 -5.20 -7.02 16.35
C GLU A 222 -5.96 -5.69 16.34
N ASN A 223 -5.92 -4.94 15.22
CA ASN A 223 -6.31 -3.52 15.21
C ASN A 223 -7.33 -3.13 14.14
N ALA A 224 -7.63 -3.98 13.17
CA ALA A 224 -8.50 -3.60 12.07
C ALA A 224 -9.95 -3.39 12.54
N PRO A 225 -10.59 -2.27 12.13
CA PRO A 225 -12.01 -2.09 12.40
C PRO A 225 -12.85 -3.07 11.59
N VAL A 226 -14.01 -3.42 12.14
CA VAL A 226 -15.01 -4.26 11.45
C VAL A 226 -15.39 -3.61 10.11
N GLY A 227 -15.33 -4.40 9.04
CA GLY A 227 -15.69 -3.99 7.68
C GLY A 227 -14.55 -3.38 6.86
N GLU A 228 -13.40 -3.10 7.46
CA GLU A 228 -12.20 -2.74 6.71
C GLU A 228 -11.58 -4.02 6.12
N ALA A 229 -11.02 -3.94 4.92
CA ALA A 229 -10.40 -5.09 4.24
C ALA A 229 -8.91 -5.18 4.56
N HIS A 230 -8.37 -6.40 4.57
CA HIS A 230 -6.94 -6.62 4.77
C HIS A 230 -6.13 -5.90 3.68
N PRO A 231 -5.07 -5.14 4.00
CA PRO A 231 -4.31 -4.39 3.00
C PRO A 231 -3.69 -5.28 1.91
N LEU A 232 -3.13 -6.43 2.30
CA LEU A 232 -2.73 -7.47 1.33
C LEU A 232 -3.89 -7.95 0.45
N ALA A 233 -5.11 -8.13 1.00
CA ALA A 233 -6.26 -8.49 0.17
C ALA A 233 -6.56 -7.40 -0.86
N ARG A 234 -6.51 -6.13 -0.47
CA ARG A 234 -6.70 -4.99 -1.38
C ARG A 234 -5.63 -4.95 -2.47
N ALA A 235 -4.36 -5.18 -2.12
CA ALA A 235 -3.26 -5.24 -3.08
C ALA A 235 -3.40 -6.42 -4.07
N TYR A 236 -3.78 -7.61 -3.59
CA TYR A 236 -4.03 -8.77 -4.46
C TYR A 236 -5.25 -8.57 -5.36
N MET A 237 -6.31 -7.92 -4.88
CA MET A 237 -7.44 -7.55 -5.74
C MET A 237 -7.03 -6.51 -6.80
N GLY A 238 -6.16 -5.56 -6.45
CA GLY A 238 -5.57 -4.62 -7.41
C GLY A 238 -4.81 -5.35 -8.52
N ARG A 239 -3.94 -6.31 -8.15
CA ARG A 239 -3.28 -7.20 -9.11
C ARG A 239 -4.28 -7.99 -9.96
N GLY A 240 -5.33 -8.51 -9.35
CA GLY A 240 -6.38 -9.26 -10.06
C GLY A 240 -7.11 -8.40 -11.08
N TYR A 241 -7.38 -7.14 -10.73
CA TYR A 241 -7.94 -6.15 -11.63
C TYR A 241 -7.02 -5.87 -12.82
N GLU A 242 -5.73 -5.62 -12.59
CA GLU A 242 -4.77 -5.41 -13.69
C GLU A 242 -4.69 -6.61 -14.64
N ALA A 243 -4.53 -7.82 -14.10
CA ALA A 243 -4.52 -9.04 -14.92
C ALA A 243 -5.84 -9.21 -15.72
N TYR A 244 -6.98 -8.89 -15.12
CA TYR A 244 -8.28 -8.93 -15.80
C TYR A 244 -8.32 -7.99 -17.01
N LEU A 245 -7.71 -6.81 -16.90
CA LEU A 245 -7.66 -5.81 -17.96
C LEU A 245 -6.73 -6.22 -19.10
N GLU A 246 -5.62 -6.86 -18.77
CA GLU A 246 -4.69 -7.50 -19.72
C GLU A 246 -5.29 -8.76 -20.37
N ARG A 247 -6.50 -9.15 -19.93
CA ARG A 247 -7.21 -10.38 -20.34
C ARG A 247 -6.50 -11.67 -19.90
N ASP A 248 -5.57 -11.57 -18.95
CA ASP A 248 -5.08 -12.71 -18.20
C ASP A 248 -6.08 -13.08 -17.11
N TYR A 249 -7.19 -13.71 -17.53
CA TYR A 249 -8.26 -14.09 -16.61
C TYR A 249 -7.82 -15.15 -15.59
N ASN A 250 -6.84 -16.00 -15.93
CA ASN A 250 -6.32 -16.99 -14.99
C ASN A 250 -5.44 -16.34 -13.92
N GLY A 251 -4.58 -15.39 -14.30
CA GLY A 251 -3.84 -14.56 -13.36
C GLY A 251 -4.77 -13.75 -12.45
N ALA A 252 -5.83 -13.18 -13.01
CA ALA A 252 -6.86 -12.48 -12.25
C ALA A 252 -7.53 -13.39 -11.20
N VAL A 253 -7.98 -14.58 -11.60
CA VAL A 253 -8.56 -15.58 -10.69
C VAL A 253 -7.58 -15.96 -9.58
N ALA A 254 -6.29 -16.16 -9.91
CA ALA A 254 -5.28 -16.53 -8.93
C ALA A 254 -5.11 -15.45 -7.86
N ALA A 255 -4.97 -14.18 -8.28
CA ALA A 255 -4.81 -13.06 -7.37
C ALA A 255 -6.07 -12.79 -6.54
N ASP A 256 -7.25 -12.79 -7.16
CA ASP A 256 -8.52 -12.56 -6.47
C ASP A 256 -8.86 -13.68 -5.48
N LYS A 257 -8.46 -14.94 -5.73
CA LYS A 257 -8.57 -16.04 -4.75
C LYS A 257 -7.75 -15.76 -3.50
N VAL A 258 -6.54 -15.20 -3.65
CA VAL A 258 -5.73 -14.78 -2.50
C VAL A 258 -6.42 -13.65 -1.74
N ALA A 259 -6.95 -12.64 -2.45
CA ALA A 259 -7.69 -11.54 -1.82
C ALA A 259 -8.89 -12.03 -0.99
N VAL A 260 -9.72 -12.93 -1.56
CA VAL A 260 -10.86 -13.53 -0.87
C VAL A 260 -10.42 -14.39 0.32
N SER A 261 -9.29 -15.09 0.23
CA SER A 261 -8.76 -15.88 1.37
C SER A 261 -8.33 -15.01 2.55
N LEU A 262 -7.79 -13.82 2.28
CA LEU A 262 -7.33 -12.86 3.28
C LEU A 262 -8.47 -12.02 3.87
N SER A 263 -9.57 -11.85 3.12
CA SER A 263 -10.74 -11.07 3.56
C SER A 263 -12.03 -11.69 3.02
N PRO A 264 -12.50 -12.80 3.63
CA PRO A 264 -13.62 -13.58 3.10
C PRO A 264 -14.97 -12.85 3.17
N GLU A 265 -15.09 -11.83 4.02
CA GLU A 265 -16.30 -11.00 4.16
C GLU A 265 -16.23 -9.73 3.30
N TRP A 266 -15.18 -9.55 2.49
CA TRP A 266 -15.07 -8.42 1.59
C TRP A 266 -15.79 -8.70 0.26
N GLY A 267 -17.05 -8.29 0.18
CA GLY A 267 -17.91 -8.54 -0.98
C GLY A 267 -17.32 -8.06 -2.32
N GLU A 268 -16.54 -6.98 -2.30
CA GLU A 268 -15.90 -6.43 -3.51
C GLU A 268 -14.85 -7.37 -4.11
N ALA A 269 -14.02 -8.01 -3.28
CA ALA A 269 -13.06 -9.02 -3.75
C ALA A 269 -13.78 -10.23 -4.35
N ARG A 270 -14.88 -10.69 -3.74
CA ARG A 270 -15.69 -11.77 -4.30
C ARG A 270 -16.34 -11.40 -5.63
N ARG A 271 -16.77 -10.15 -5.77
CA ARG A 271 -17.28 -9.60 -7.04
C ARG A 271 -16.20 -9.60 -8.12
N MET A 272 -14.96 -9.22 -7.79
CA MET A 272 -13.82 -9.30 -8.73
C MET A 272 -13.52 -10.74 -9.11
N LEU A 273 -13.42 -11.64 -8.13
CA LEU A 273 -13.20 -13.07 -8.37
C LEU A 273 -14.28 -13.65 -9.29
N SER A 274 -15.56 -13.33 -9.04
CA SER A 274 -16.68 -13.75 -9.91
C SER A 274 -16.47 -13.30 -11.36
N LYS A 275 -16.10 -12.02 -11.59
CA LYS A 275 -15.86 -11.49 -12.94
C LYS A 275 -14.69 -12.19 -13.63
N ALA A 276 -13.60 -12.41 -12.91
CA ALA A 276 -12.43 -13.12 -13.42
C ALA A 276 -12.78 -14.57 -13.80
N LEU A 277 -13.41 -15.32 -12.89
CA LEU A 277 -13.89 -16.70 -13.12
C LEU A 277 -14.82 -16.77 -14.33
N PHE A 278 -15.74 -15.82 -14.44
CA PHE A 278 -16.70 -15.80 -15.54
C PHE A 278 -16.01 -15.65 -16.91
N ARG A 279 -15.01 -14.76 -17.00
CA ARG A 279 -14.22 -14.57 -18.22
C ARG A 279 -13.26 -15.72 -18.50
N ALA A 280 -12.81 -16.42 -17.47
CA ALA A 280 -12.04 -17.66 -17.58
C ALA A 280 -12.91 -18.88 -17.99
N GLY A 281 -14.24 -18.73 -18.09
CA GLY A 281 -15.16 -19.82 -18.46
C GLY A 281 -15.59 -20.70 -17.29
N GLN A 282 -15.19 -20.38 -16.06
CA GLN A 282 -15.54 -21.12 -14.84
C GLN A 282 -16.92 -20.66 -14.33
N HIS A 283 -17.98 -20.96 -15.09
CA HIS A 283 -19.31 -20.36 -14.90
C HIS A 283 -19.99 -20.75 -13.58
N GLU A 284 -19.81 -21.97 -13.07
CA GLU A 284 -20.35 -22.41 -11.78
C GLU A 284 -19.69 -21.68 -10.60
N GLU A 285 -18.35 -21.65 -10.56
CA GLU A 285 -17.58 -20.94 -9.54
C GLU A 285 -17.88 -19.44 -9.57
N ALA A 286 -17.98 -18.85 -10.76
CA ALA A 286 -18.32 -17.43 -10.93
C ALA A 286 -19.68 -17.08 -10.34
N TRP A 287 -20.67 -17.96 -10.50
CA TRP A 287 -22.00 -17.78 -9.93
C TRP A 287 -21.97 -17.89 -8.40
N THR A 288 -21.26 -18.87 -7.86
CA THR A 288 -21.09 -19.04 -6.40
C THR A 288 -20.48 -17.80 -5.77
N GLU A 289 -19.40 -17.26 -6.33
CA GLU A 289 -18.75 -16.05 -5.80
C GLU A 289 -19.61 -14.79 -5.95
N TYR A 290 -20.40 -14.70 -7.03
CA TYR A 290 -21.36 -13.60 -7.19
C TYR A 290 -22.44 -13.64 -6.10
N VAL A 291 -23.00 -14.82 -5.82
CA VAL A 291 -24.01 -15.00 -4.77
C VAL A 291 -23.43 -14.60 -3.41
N ALA A 292 -22.23 -15.07 -3.09
CA ALA A 292 -21.53 -14.69 -1.87
C ALA A 292 -21.26 -13.17 -1.78
N ALA A 293 -20.84 -12.54 -2.88
CA ALA A 293 -20.67 -11.09 -2.93
C ALA A 293 -21.98 -10.33 -2.66
N ARG A 294 -23.09 -10.79 -3.26
CA ARG A 294 -24.43 -10.21 -3.04
C ARG A 294 -24.88 -10.35 -1.60
N ASP A 295 -24.66 -11.51 -0.98
CA ASP A 295 -25.03 -11.76 0.41
C ASP A 295 -24.24 -10.88 1.39
N LEU A 296 -23.08 -10.39 0.96
CA LEU A 296 -22.27 -9.37 1.64
C LEU A 296 -22.66 -7.92 1.26
N GLY A 297 -23.82 -7.73 0.62
CA GLY A 297 -24.39 -6.41 0.33
C GLY A 297 -23.97 -5.77 -0.99
N ILE A 298 -23.26 -6.49 -1.87
CA ILE A 298 -22.92 -5.96 -3.19
C ILE A 298 -24.18 -5.81 -4.05
N THR A 299 -24.40 -4.60 -4.55
CA THR A 299 -25.55 -4.31 -5.42
C THR A 299 -25.43 -5.07 -6.75
N PRO A 300 -26.49 -5.78 -7.17
CA PRO A 300 -26.50 -6.49 -8.44
C PRO A 300 -26.27 -5.58 -9.65
N ASN A 301 -25.31 -5.94 -10.51
CA ASN A 301 -25.31 -5.48 -11.90
C ASN A 301 -26.16 -6.46 -12.72
N TRP A 302 -27.44 -6.15 -12.91
CA TRP A 302 -28.38 -7.05 -13.58
C TRP A 302 -27.99 -7.44 -15.02
N ALA A 303 -27.26 -6.58 -15.75
CA ALA A 303 -26.76 -6.94 -17.06
C ALA A 303 -25.74 -8.09 -16.96
N TYR A 304 -24.78 -7.95 -16.04
CA TYR A 304 -23.79 -8.98 -15.74
C TYR A 304 -24.43 -10.27 -15.20
N VAL A 305 -25.39 -10.16 -14.28
CA VAL A 305 -26.12 -11.32 -13.73
C VAL A 305 -26.84 -12.13 -14.80
N ARG A 306 -27.54 -11.44 -15.72
CA ARG A 306 -28.21 -12.10 -16.85
C ARG A 306 -27.22 -12.77 -17.79
N GLU A 307 -26.05 -12.16 -18.02
CA GLU A 307 -24.99 -12.74 -18.84
C GLU A 307 -24.48 -14.05 -18.21
N MET A 308 -24.14 -14.03 -16.91
CA MET A 308 -23.70 -15.21 -16.16
C MET A 308 -24.73 -16.32 -16.17
N ARG A 309 -25.99 -16.01 -15.84
CA ARG A 309 -27.08 -17.00 -15.81
C ARG A 309 -27.26 -17.68 -17.16
N ARG A 310 -27.28 -16.92 -18.25
CA ARG A 310 -27.40 -17.49 -19.61
C ARG A 310 -26.23 -18.42 -19.93
N ALA A 311 -25.01 -18.07 -19.52
CA ALA A 311 -23.85 -18.94 -19.72
C ALA A 311 -23.93 -20.20 -18.87
N LEU A 312 -24.34 -20.10 -17.61
CA LEU A 312 -24.51 -21.23 -16.72
C LEU A 312 -25.58 -22.20 -17.24
N ILE A 313 -26.75 -21.72 -17.65
CA ILE A 313 -27.80 -22.55 -18.26
C ILE A 313 -27.28 -23.29 -19.49
N ARG A 314 -26.49 -22.64 -20.35
CA ARG A 314 -25.87 -23.31 -21.50
C ARG A 314 -24.85 -24.36 -21.09
N TYR A 315 -24.17 -24.18 -19.95
CA TYR A 315 -23.10 -25.05 -19.48
C TYR A 315 -23.65 -26.29 -18.72
N VAL A 316 -24.55 -26.09 -17.75
CA VAL A 316 -25.08 -27.18 -16.89
C VAL A 316 -26.50 -27.62 -17.24
N GLY A 317 -27.22 -26.90 -18.11
CA GLY A 317 -28.60 -27.23 -18.49
C GLY A 317 -29.65 -26.96 -17.41
N VAL A 318 -29.24 -26.39 -16.27
CA VAL A 318 -30.09 -26.06 -15.13
C VAL A 318 -30.13 -24.55 -14.96
N ASP A 319 -31.34 -24.02 -14.80
CA ASP A 319 -31.53 -22.65 -14.37
C ASP A 319 -31.29 -22.56 -12.87
N PRO A 320 -30.33 -21.77 -12.39
CA PRO A 320 -30.00 -21.65 -10.96
C PRO A 320 -31.09 -20.92 -10.15
N MET A 321 -32.37 -21.02 -10.53
CA MET A 321 -33.45 -20.12 -10.13
C MET A 321 -33.44 -19.80 -8.62
N TRP A 322 -33.29 -18.51 -8.33
CA TRP A 322 -33.58 -17.86 -7.05
C TRP A 322 -35.00 -17.30 -7.14
N GLU A 323 -35.89 -17.66 -6.21
CA GLU A 323 -37.33 -17.36 -6.28
C GLU A 323 -37.71 -15.87 -6.09
N ASP A 324 -36.82 -14.96 -5.68
CA ASP A 324 -37.23 -13.61 -5.24
C ASP A 324 -36.49 -12.42 -5.88
N ALA A 325 -35.74 -12.61 -6.97
CA ALA A 325 -34.74 -11.61 -7.40
C ALA A 325 -35.21 -10.54 -8.41
N GLU A 326 -36.44 -10.58 -8.92
CA GLU A 326 -36.97 -9.57 -9.89
C GLU A 326 -37.97 -8.56 -9.29
N ARG A 327 -38.15 -8.51 -7.95
CA ARG A 327 -38.96 -7.48 -7.28
C ARG A 327 -38.13 -6.35 -6.71
#